data_AF-A0A800K1H4-F1
#
_entry.id   AF-A0A800K1H4-F1
#
_cell.length_a   1.000
_cell.length_b   1.000
_cell.length_c   1.000
_cell.angle_alpha   90.00
_cell.angle_beta   90.00
_cell.angle_gamma   90.00
#
_symmetry.space_group_name_H-M   'P 1'
#
loop_
_entity.id
_entity.type
_entity.pdbx_description
1 polymer ?
#
loop_
_entity_poly.entity_id
_entity_poly.type
_entity_poly.pdbx_seq_one_letter_code
_entity_poly.pdbx_strand_id
1 'polypeptide(L)'
;EVKDWGILYTTTRAIELGHAVEAARAAHEDPVAAALDQEGGILLFRGKITDIDRRATEGFLRGSAAIDGLDEDADHEFRLEFQNEFIIGLLDGKPAATVPEIICVMDTLSGEAIGTETLRFGQRVSVIALPAASILTSERGLQNVGPRAFGYDMEFRSVFADGAQT
;
A
#
# COMPACT_ATOMS: atom_id res chain seq x y z
N GLU A 1 -27.50 -2.19 12.07
CA GLU A 1 -26.81 -2.39 10.78
C GLU A 1 -25.35 -1.94 10.82
N VAL A 2 -25.01 -0.64 10.82
CA VAL A 2 -23.59 -0.20 10.80
C VAL A 2 -22.78 -0.71 12.00
N LYS A 3 -23.36 -0.74 13.20
CA LYS A 3 -22.70 -1.29 14.40
C LYS A 3 -22.49 -2.81 14.35
N ASP A 4 -23.34 -3.50 13.58
CA ASP A 4 -23.38 -4.95 13.55
C ASP A 4 -22.54 -5.52 12.41
N TRP A 5 -22.35 -4.75 11.32
CA TRP A 5 -21.74 -5.21 10.07
C TRP A 5 -20.57 -4.35 9.57
N GLY A 6 -20.33 -3.17 10.16
CA GLY A 6 -19.25 -2.29 9.75
C GLY A 6 -17.90 -2.63 10.40
N ILE A 7 -16.81 -2.32 9.71
CA ILE A 7 -15.50 -2.19 10.36
C ILE A 7 -15.52 -0.85 11.10
N LEU A 8 -15.51 -0.92 12.43
CA LEU A 8 -15.69 0.26 13.27
C LEU A 8 -14.44 1.14 13.31
N TYR A 9 -14.63 2.41 13.67
CA TYR A 9 -13.57 3.40 13.93
C TYR A 9 -12.67 3.77 12.73
N THR A 10 -12.99 3.35 11.50
CA THR A 10 -12.20 3.66 10.30
C THR A 10 -12.00 5.16 10.09
N THR A 11 -13.03 5.98 10.31
CA THR A 11 -12.93 7.45 10.23
C THR A 11 -12.06 8.03 11.34
N THR A 12 -12.18 7.54 12.58
CA THR A 12 -11.34 7.98 13.69
C THR A 12 -9.88 7.67 13.41
N ARG A 13 -9.59 6.44 12.98
CA ARG A 13 -8.25 5.98 12.60
C ARG A 13 -7.65 6.85 11.48
N ALA A 14 -8.42 7.14 10.43
CA ALA A 14 -7.95 8.02 9.34
C ALA A 14 -7.64 9.45 9.81
N ILE A 15 -8.42 10.01 10.74
CA ILE A 15 -8.17 11.33 11.32
C ILE A 15 -6.89 11.31 12.17
N GLU A 16 -6.73 10.28 13.00
CA GLU A 16 -5.54 10.13 13.86
C GLU A 16 -4.26 9.96 13.03
N LEU A 17 -4.32 9.18 11.94
CA LEU A 17 -3.23 9.07 10.97
C LEU A 17 -2.88 10.41 10.34
N GLY A 18 -3.88 11.18 9.90
CA GLY A 18 -3.67 12.51 9.35
C GLY A 18 -2.98 13.44 10.34
N HIS A 19 -3.42 13.45 11.61
CA HIS A 19 -2.78 14.24 12.66
C HIS A 19 -1.32 13.80 12.92
N ALA A 20 -1.03 12.50 12.90
CA ALA A 20 0.33 12.00 13.08
C ALA A 20 1.27 12.49 11.96
N VAL A 21 0.83 12.41 10.70
CA VAL A 21 1.57 12.90 9.53
C VAL A 21 1.77 14.42 9.61
N GLU A 22 0.73 15.18 9.93
CA GLU A 22 0.82 16.65 10.07
C GLU A 22 1.76 17.08 11.20
N ALA A 23 1.70 16.40 12.35
CA ALA A 23 2.57 16.67 13.49
C ALA A 23 4.04 16.39 13.16
N ALA A 24 4.34 15.26 12.52
CA ALA A 24 5.70 14.92 12.10
C ALA A 24 6.26 15.96 11.12
N ARG A 25 5.47 16.40 10.14
CA ARG A 25 5.86 17.48 9.21
C ARG A 25 6.16 18.78 9.96
N ALA A 26 5.30 19.17 10.91
CA ALA A 26 5.49 20.38 11.70
C ALA A 26 6.75 20.31 12.60
N ALA A 27 7.12 19.11 13.04
CA ALA A 27 8.33 18.84 13.81
C ALA A 27 9.60 18.63 12.95
N HIS A 28 9.48 18.66 11.61
CA HIS A 28 10.55 18.31 10.68
C HIS A 28 11.08 16.87 10.84
N GLU A 29 10.20 15.96 11.25
CA GLU A 29 10.45 14.52 11.35
C GLU A 29 9.97 13.80 10.08
N ASP A 30 10.25 12.49 9.98
CA ASP A 30 9.83 11.67 8.84
C ASP A 30 8.32 11.35 8.93
N PRO A 31 7.47 11.90 8.03
CA PRO A 31 6.04 11.69 8.09
C PRO A 31 5.61 10.27 7.68
N VAL A 32 6.42 9.56 6.88
CA VAL A 32 6.16 8.16 6.52
C VAL A 32 6.42 7.28 7.73
N ALA A 33 7.51 7.51 8.47
CA ALA A 33 7.77 6.80 9.72
C ALA A 33 6.64 7.01 10.75
N ALA A 34 6.16 8.24 10.91
CA ALA A 34 5.04 8.54 11.80
C ALA A 34 3.75 7.80 11.40
N ALA A 35 3.46 7.69 10.10
CA ALA A 35 2.32 6.91 9.61
C ALA A 35 2.46 5.41 9.92
N LEU A 36 3.67 4.85 9.76
CA LEU A 36 3.94 3.45 10.07
C LEU A 36 3.79 3.16 11.57
N ASP A 37 4.33 4.02 12.43
CA ASP A 37 4.24 3.89 13.89
C ASP A 37 2.79 3.98 14.39
N GLN A 38 2.00 4.89 13.81
CA GLN A 38 0.59 5.06 14.16
C GLN A 38 -0.26 3.85 13.76
N GLU A 39 0.07 3.20 12.64
CA GLU A 39 -0.77 2.17 12.02
C GLU A 39 -0.26 0.74 12.21
N GLY A 40 0.93 0.57 12.79
CA GLY A 40 1.64 -0.71 12.83
C GLY A 40 2.00 -1.21 11.43
N GLY A 41 2.36 -0.28 10.54
CA GLY A 41 2.68 -0.55 9.14
C GLY A 41 4.11 -1.03 8.91
N ILE A 42 4.40 -1.44 7.67
CA ILE A 42 5.75 -1.79 7.21
C ILE A 42 6.11 -0.94 5.99
N LEU A 43 7.32 -0.39 5.97
CA LEU A 43 7.92 0.19 4.78
C LEU A 43 8.36 -0.94 3.84
N LEU A 44 7.79 -1.00 2.64
CA LEU A 44 8.12 -2.02 1.65
C LEU A 44 9.23 -1.57 0.71
N PHE A 45 9.25 -0.28 0.36
CA PHE A 45 10.19 0.25 -0.62
C PHE A 45 10.27 1.78 -0.62
N ARG A 46 11.46 2.33 -0.91
CA ARG A 46 11.67 3.74 -1.25
C ARG A 46 12.27 3.85 -2.64
N GLY A 47 11.66 4.69 -3.47
CA GLY A 47 12.12 4.80 -4.84
C GLY A 47 11.57 5.99 -5.60
N LYS A 48 11.82 5.99 -6.90
CA LYS A 48 11.32 6.98 -7.85
C LYS A 48 10.53 6.27 -8.94
N ILE A 49 9.33 6.75 -9.23
CA ILE A 49 8.51 6.19 -10.30
C ILE A 49 9.19 6.42 -11.66
N THR A 50 9.45 5.33 -12.38
CA THR A 50 10.18 5.32 -13.66
C THR A 50 9.33 4.91 -14.85
N ASP A 51 8.21 4.22 -14.63
CA ASP A 51 7.24 3.97 -15.69
C ASP A 51 5.82 3.85 -15.13
N ILE A 52 4.83 4.19 -15.94
CA ILE A 52 3.41 4.03 -15.62
C ILE A 52 2.65 3.62 -16.86
N ASP A 53 2.05 2.44 -16.82
CA ASP A 53 1.10 1.96 -17.82
C ASP A 53 -0.31 1.99 -17.22
N ARG A 54 -1.23 2.74 -17.84
CA ARG A 54 -2.63 2.84 -17.42
C ARG A 54 -3.56 2.59 -18.59
N ARG A 55 -4.53 1.72 -18.39
CA ARG A 55 -5.60 1.44 -19.35
C ARG A 55 -6.94 1.50 -18.63
N ALA A 56 -7.87 2.30 -19.16
CA ALA A 56 -9.27 2.23 -18.76
C ALA A 56 -9.90 1.04 -19.48
N THR A 57 -10.24 -0.01 -18.73
CA THR A 57 -10.81 -1.25 -19.29
C THR A 57 -12.08 -1.58 -18.50
N GLU A 58 -13.20 -1.81 -19.20
CA GLU A 58 -14.48 -2.23 -18.59
C GLU A 58 -14.98 -1.34 -17.44
N GLY A 59 -14.63 -0.04 -17.47
CA GLY A 59 -15.04 0.93 -16.45
C GLY A 59 -14.11 1.03 -15.23
N PHE A 60 -13.03 0.25 -15.18
CA PHE A 60 -12.01 0.31 -14.12
C PHE A 60 -10.70 0.87 -14.67
N LEU A 61 -10.03 1.69 -13.85
CA LEU A 61 -8.63 2.02 -14.12
C LEU A 61 -7.82 0.76 -13.79
N ARG A 62 -7.02 0.27 -14.72
CA ARG A 62 -6.05 -0.81 -14.45
C ARG A 62 -4.69 -0.37 -14.93
N GLY A 63 -3.65 -0.78 -14.23
CA GLY A 63 -2.31 -0.39 -14.62
C GLY A 63 -1.22 -1.01 -13.78
N SER A 64 0.00 -0.64 -14.17
CA SER A 64 1.21 -0.96 -13.43
C SER A 64 2.11 0.26 -13.35
N ALA A 65 2.88 0.35 -12.27
CA ALA A 65 3.91 1.37 -12.12
C ALA A 65 5.24 0.70 -11.71
N ALA A 66 6.32 1.09 -12.39
CA ALA A 66 7.67 0.69 -12.05
C ALA A 66 8.34 1.79 -11.20
N ILE A 67 9.11 1.37 -10.20
CA ILE A 67 9.78 2.23 -9.25
C ILE A 67 11.22 1.75 -9.10
N ASP A 68 12.17 2.59 -9.49
CA ASP A 68 13.59 2.34 -9.25
C ASP A 68 13.93 2.73 -7.83
N GLY A 69 14.65 1.88 -7.11
CA GLY A 69 14.98 2.11 -5.71
C GLY A 69 15.89 3.32 -5.47
N LEU A 70 15.82 3.82 -4.25
CA LEU A 70 16.63 4.92 -3.75
C LEU A 70 17.23 4.54 -2.40
N ASP A 71 18.36 5.17 -2.07
CA ASP A 71 19.03 5.00 -0.77
C ASP A 71 19.33 3.52 -0.46
N GLU A 72 18.71 2.94 0.56
CA GLU A 72 18.90 1.53 0.95
C GLU A 72 18.39 0.54 -0.10
N ASP A 73 17.45 0.97 -0.95
CA ASP A 73 16.83 0.16 -1.99
C ASP A 73 17.48 0.34 -3.38
N ALA A 74 18.58 1.09 -3.50
CA ALA A 74 19.11 1.57 -4.79
C ALA A 74 19.40 0.50 -5.86
N ASP A 75 19.68 -0.73 -5.45
CA ASP A 75 19.97 -1.87 -6.34
C ASP A 75 18.73 -2.74 -6.66
N HIS A 76 17.55 -2.33 -6.20
CA HIS A 76 16.29 -3.06 -6.32
C HIS A 76 15.25 -2.32 -7.16
N GLU A 77 14.29 -3.06 -7.71
CA GLU A 77 13.13 -2.52 -8.42
C GLU A 77 11.84 -2.94 -7.72
N PHE A 78 10.89 -2.01 -7.63
CA PHE A 78 9.55 -2.29 -7.14
C PHE A 78 8.51 -2.04 -8.21
N ARG A 79 7.55 -2.96 -8.32
CA ARG A 79 6.45 -2.86 -9.27
C ARG A 79 5.11 -2.95 -8.55
N LEU A 80 4.25 -1.98 -8.85
CA LEU A 80 2.87 -1.97 -8.39
C LEU A 80 1.95 -2.46 -9.49
N GLU A 81 1.03 -3.35 -9.15
CA GLU A 81 -0.12 -3.72 -9.97
C GLU A 81 -1.37 -3.16 -9.30
N PHE A 82 -2.18 -2.41 -10.04
CA PHE A 82 -3.33 -1.71 -9.49
C PHE A 82 -4.56 -1.76 -10.39
N GLN A 83 -5.73 -1.70 -9.74
CA GLN A 83 -6.99 -1.32 -10.37
C GLN A 83 -7.36 0.10 -9.92
N ASN A 84 -8.55 0.28 -9.31
CA ASN A 84 -8.85 1.50 -8.58
C ASN A 84 -7.94 1.64 -7.34
N GLU A 85 -7.57 0.50 -6.72
CA GLU A 85 -6.66 0.39 -5.60
C GLU A 85 -5.36 -0.36 -5.98
N PHE A 86 -4.30 -0.19 -5.18
CA PHE A 86 -3.08 -0.98 -5.27
C PHE A 86 -3.33 -2.42 -4.81
N ILE A 87 -3.11 -3.39 -5.70
CA ILE A 87 -3.48 -4.80 -5.47
C ILE A 87 -2.27 -5.64 -5.07
N ILE A 88 -1.14 -5.43 -5.74
CA ILE A 88 0.11 -6.18 -5.51
C ILE A 88 1.30 -5.23 -5.56
N GLY A 89 2.21 -5.37 -4.61
CA GLY A 89 3.57 -4.86 -4.67
C GLY A 89 4.55 -6.00 -4.89
N LEU A 90 5.41 -5.86 -5.89
CA LEU A 90 6.44 -6.83 -6.25
C LEU A 90 7.82 -6.20 -6.03
N LEU A 91 8.67 -6.81 -5.19
CA LEU A 91 10.09 -6.47 -5.05
C LEU A 91 10.89 -7.46 -5.91
N ASP A 92 11.61 -6.97 -6.92
CA ASP A 92 12.36 -7.77 -7.89
C ASP A 92 11.53 -8.93 -8.49
N GLY A 93 10.27 -8.64 -8.81
CA GLY A 93 9.32 -9.60 -9.37
C GLY A 93 8.73 -10.61 -8.38
N LYS A 94 9.07 -10.53 -7.09
CA LYS A 94 8.49 -11.38 -6.03
C LYS A 94 7.44 -10.60 -5.23
N PRO A 95 6.29 -11.20 -4.87
CA PRO A 95 5.30 -10.55 -4.03
C PRO A 95 5.90 -10.10 -2.69
N ALA A 96 5.90 -8.78 -2.48
CA ALA A 96 6.28 -8.13 -1.24
C ALA A 96 5.05 -7.81 -0.38
N ALA A 97 3.92 -7.48 -0.99
CA ALA A 97 2.62 -7.32 -0.33
C ALA A 97 1.48 -7.54 -1.33
N THR A 98 0.32 -7.98 -0.83
CA THR A 98 -0.89 -8.16 -1.64
C THR A 98 -2.13 -7.81 -0.82
N VAL A 99 -3.23 -7.45 -1.50
CA VAL A 99 -4.56 -7.40 -0.86
C VAL A 99 -4.88 -8.69 -0.10
N PRO A 100 -5.63 -8.63 1.02
CA PRO A 100 -6.36 -7.47 1.54
C PRO A 100 -5.55 -6.51 2.43
N GLU A 101 -4.25 -6.74 2.63
CA GLU A 101 -3.39 -5.74 3.27
C GLU A 101 -3.37 -4.47 2.41
N ILE A 102 -3.38 -3.32 3.06
CA ILE A 102 -3.56 -2.05 2.37
C ILE A 102 -2.18 -1.61 1.90
N ILE A 103 -1.99 -1.60 0.58
CA ILE A 103 -0.80 -1.04 -0.04
C ILE A 103 -1.04 0.45 -0.29
N CYS A 104 -0.20 1.30 0.29
CA CYS A 104 -0.26 2.75 0.08
C CYS A 104 1.03 3.23 -0.57
N VAL A 105 0.88 4.17 -1.50
CA VAL A 105 1.99 4.94 -2.06
C VAL A 105 1.92 6.33 -1.45
N MET A 106 3.02 6.79 -0.87
CA MET A 106 3.12 8.10 -0.23
C MET A 106 4.24 8.90 -0.89
N ASP A 107 4.10 10.21 -1.00
CA ASP A 107 5.23 11.09 -1.30
C ASP A 107 6.24 10.98 -0.15
N THR A 108 7.50 10.68 -0.48
CA THR A 108 8.53 10.40 0.53
C THR A 108 8.83 11.60 1.42
N LEU A 109 8.64 12.83 0.93
CA LEU A 109 8.96 14.04 1.69
C LEU A 109 7.77 14.55 2.48
N SER A 110 6.58 14.59 1.89
CA SER A 110 5.40 15.16 2.54
C SER A 110 4.59 14.13 3.34
N GLY A 111 4.73 12.84 3.05
CA GLY A 111 3.87 11.79 3.59
C GLY A 111 2.44 11.84 3.07
N GLU A 112 2.15 12.62 2.02
CA GLU A 112 0.82 12.64 1.42
C GLU A 112 0.59 11.37 0.58
N ALA A 113 -0.59 10.76 0.75
CA ALA A 113 -0.97 9.59 -0.04
C ALA A 113 -1.17 9.96 -1.51
N ILE A 114 -0.69 9.10 -2.41
CA ILE A 114 -0.80 9.23 -3.85
C ILE A 114 -1.74 8.16 -4.37
N GLY A 115 -2.84 8.57 -4.97
CA GLY A 115 -3.82 7.67 -5.59
C GLY A 115 -3.33 7.07 -6.91
N THR A 116 -3.95 5.95 -7.31
CA THR A 116 -3.63 5.24 -8.55
C THR A 116 -3.81 6.13 -9.79
N GLU A 117 -4.72 7.10 -9.73
CA GLU A 117 -5.00 8.09 -10.76
C GLU A 117 -4.01 9.26 -10.80
N THR A 118 -3.32 9.51 -9.69
CA THR A 118 -2.40 10.66 -9.53
C THR A 118 -0.93 10.31 -9.62
N LEU A 119 -0.53 9.02 -9.67
CA LEU A 119 0.87 8.63 -9.94
C LEU A 119 1.41 9.31 -11.21
N ARG A 120 2.66 9.76 -11.14
CA ARG A 120 3.39 10.45 -12.20
C ARG A 120 4.83 9.98 -12.22
N PHE A 121 5.39 9.87 -13.42
CA PHE A 121 6.82 9.68 -13.61
C PHE A 121 7.62 10.73 -12.82
N GLY A 122 8.69 10.29 -12.17
CA GLY A 122 9.63 11.13 -11.43
C GLY A 122 9.25 11.43 -9.98
N GLN A 123 8.06 11.04 -9.51
CA GLN A 123 7.72 11.16 -8.09
C GLN A 123 8.63 10.29 -7.24
N ARG A 124 9.14 10.83 -6.13
CA ARG A 124 9.86 10.08 -5.10
C ARG A 124 8.82 9.58 -4.10
N VAL A 125 8.72 8.27 -3.97
CA VAL A 125 7.66 7.63 -3.22
C VAL A 125 8.18 6.62 -2.21
N SER A 126 7.44 6.48 -1.13
CA SER A 126 7.55 5.38 -0.18
C SER A 126 6.32 4.50 -0.35
N VAL A 127 6.55 3.21 -0.57
CA VAL A 127 5.48 2.21 -0.64
C VAL A 127 5.40 1.53 0.72
N ILE A 128 4.21 1.53 1.32
CA ILE A 128 3.98 0.93 2.64
C ILE A 128 2.86 -0.10 2.58
N ALA A 129 2.89 -1.06 3.50
CA ALA A 129 1.76 -1.93 3.82
C ALA A 129 1.17 -1.54 5.17
N LEU A 130 -0.16 -1.56 5.27
CA LEU A 130 -0.90 -1.45 6.54
C LEU A 130 -1.73 -2.72 6.78
N PRO A 131 -1.93 -3.12 8.05
CA PRO A 131 -2.65 -4.34 8.38
C PRO A 131 -4.12 -4.27 7.95
N ALA A 132 -4.59 -5.34 7.31
CA ALA A 132 -5.99 -5.52 6.98
C ALA A 132 -6.83 -5.73 8.24
N ALA A 133 -8.12 -5.37 8.19
CA ALA A 133 -9.06 -5.81 9.21
C ALA A 133 -9.14 -7.34 9.22
N SER A 134 -9.14 -7.95 10.40
CA SER A 134 -9.07 -9.42 10.56
C SER A 134 -10.17 -10.21 9.85
N ILE A 135 -11.34 -9.59 9.64
CA ILE A 135 -12.44 -10.19 8.86
C ILE A 135 -12.05 -10.39 7.39
N LEU A 136 -11.21 -9.51 6.83
CA LEU A 136 -10.78 -9.56 5.44
C LEU A 136 -9.73 -10.66 5.20
N THR A 137 -8.94 -11.00 6.22
CA THR A 137 -7.97 -12.10 6.18
C THR A 137 -8.55 -13.44 6.59
N SER A 138 -9.84 -13.49 6.95
CA SER A 138 -10.55 -14.76 7.15
C SER A 138 -10.70 -15.53 5.83
N GLU A 139 -10.94 -16.85 5.88
CA GLU A 139 -11.14 -17.66 4.67
C GLU A 139 -12.23 -17.07 3.73
N ARG A 140 -13.36 -16.64 4.30
CA ARG A 140 -14.43 -15.97 3.53
C ARG A 140 -14.03 -14.59 3.05
N GLY A 141 -13.26 -13.84 3.85
CA GLY A 141 -12.74 -12.54 3.44
C GLY A 141 -11.86 -12.68 2.19
N LEU A 142 -10.89 -13.59 2.23
CA LEU A 142 -9.96 -13.84 1.13
C LEU A 142 -10.63 -14.31 -0.16
N GLN A 143 -11.76 -15.03 -0.07
CA GLN A 143 -12.56 -15.38 -1.24
C GLN A 143 -13.14 -14.15 -1.98
N ASN A 144 -13.32 -13.02 -1.28
CA ASN A 144 -13.94 -11.81 -1.82
C ASN A 144 -12.94 -10.68 -2.09
N VAL A 145 -11.88 -10.58 -1.29
CA VAL A 145 -10.91 -9.46 -1.35
C VAL A 145 -9.45 -9.91 -1.40
N GLY A 146 -9.19 -11.22 -1.47
CA GLY A 146 -7.85 -11.74 -1.67
C GLY A 146 -7.40 -11.64 -3.13
N PRO A 147 -6.13 -11.95 -3.44
CA PRO A 147 -5.56 -11.74 -4.77
C PRO A 147 -6.32 -12.46 -5.90
N ARG A 148 -6.82 -13.68 -5.63
CA ARG A 148 -7.65 -14.45 -6.57
C ARG A 148 -8.97 -13.76 -6.93
N ALA A 149 -9.58 -13.04 -5.98
CA ALA A 149 -10.81 -12.29 -6.26
C ALA A 149 -10.57 -11.13 -7.23
N PHE A 150 -9.33 -10.62 -7.28
CA PHE A 150 -8.88 -9.61 -8.24
C PHE A 150 -8.31 -10.20 -9.54
N GLY A 151 -8.36 -11.53 -9.72
CA GLY A 151 -7.91 -12.22 -10.94
C GLY A 151 -6.44 -12.64 -10.95
N TYR A 152 -5.74 -12.56 -9.82
CA TYR A 152 -4.36 -13.01 -9.69
C TYR A 152 -4.31 -14.43 -9.13
N ASP A 153 -3.71 -15.36 -9.88
CA ASP A 153 -3.54 -16.75 -9.43
C ASP A 153 -2.41 -16.87 -8.39
N MET A 154 -2.67 -16.36 -7.18
CA MET A 154 -1.76 -16.42 -6.05
C MET A 154 -2.49 -16.54 -4.72
N GLU A 155 -1.85 -17.20 -3.75
CA GLU A 155 -2.33 -17.29 -2.37
C GLU A 155 -1.93 -16.03 -1.59
N PHE A 156 -2.85 -15.54 -0.76
CA PHE A 156 -2.54 -14.47 0.19
C PHE A 156 -1.52 -14.94 1.23
N ARG A 157 -0.49 -14.12 1.45
CA ARG A 157 0.46 -14.27 2.57
C ARG A 157 0.57 -12.93 3.25
N SER A 158 0.27 -12.91 4.54
CA SER A 158 0.35 -11.67 5.32
C SER A 158 1.81 -11.26 5.52
N VAL A 159 2.10 -9.98 5.29
CA VAL A 159 3.41 -9.40 5.63
C VAL A 159 3.59 -9.16 7.13
N PHE A 160 2.48 -9.22 7.89
CA PHE A 160 2.44 -9.03 9.35
C PHE A 160 2.43 -10.35 10.14
N ALA A 161 2.54 -11.50 9.49
CA ALA A 161 2.66 -12.78 10.18
C ALA A 161 4.10 -13.01 10.66
N ASP A 162 4.26 -13.54 11.89
CA ASP A 162 5.57 -13.90 12.45
C ASP A 162 6.34 -14.83 11.50
N GLY A 163 7.46 -14.36 10.96
CA GLY A 163 8.35 -15.12 10.07
C GLY A 163 8.38 -14.68 8.59
N ALA A 164 7.75 -13.57 8.21
CA ALA A 164 7.75 -13.06 6.83
C ALA A 164 9.08 -12.41 6.37
N GLN A 165 10.13 -12.37 7.22
CA GLN A 165 11.48 -11.96 6.85
C GLN A 165 12.47 -13.11 7.02
N THR A 166 12.78 -13.78 5.91
CA THR A 166 14.04 -14.52 5.68
C THR A 166 14.41 -14.47 4.21
#